data_AF-A0A8X8ZKB0-F1
#
_entry.id   AF-A0A8X8ZKB0-F1
#
_cell.length_a   1.000
_cell.length_b   1.000
_cell.length_c   1.000
_cell.angle_alpha   90.00
_cell.angle_beta   90.00
_cell.angle_gamma   90.00
#
_symmetry.space_group_name_H-M   'P 1'
#
loop_
_entity.id
_entity.type
_entity.pdbx_description
1 polymer ?
#
loop_
_entity_poly.entity_id
_entity_poly.type
_entity_poly.pdbx_seq_one_letter_code
_entity_poly.pdbx_strand_id
1 'polypeptide(L)'
;MIHDWFPVVFPHLEQWRNEYELVKEISLCTSLNLGKPSYLSTERGPLLGRGILSSNGPYWAHQRKIVAPEFYLERVEVQKAFNKSRSDVEVDTFLLCRLLGLRCMVNDETTLNKHLPTKYNRELWRLEPEIDSMILGAVKSRSSDDDNDKKDLLQLLLATTENERDDSNNIPADKTPTKFIVDNYKNIYLAGHETTSISASWCMMMLAAHPDWKARSREEVLEIYLLQ
;
A
#
# COMPACT_ATOMS: atom_id res chain seq x y z
N MET A 1 -5.75 34.32 9.09
CA MET A 1 -4.49 34.11 9.84
C MET A 1 -4.12 32.61 9.80
N ILE A 2 -3.86 32.06 8.61
CA ILE A 2 -3.51 30.63 8.37
C ILE A 2 -2.18 30.59 7.58
N HIS A 3 -1.20 31.41 7.95
CA HIS A 3 -0.09 31.71 7.03
C HIS A 3 1.27 31.15 7.39
N ASP A 4 1.43 30.40 8.47
CA ASP A 4 2.76 29.82 8.75
C ASP A 4 2.71 28.45 9.43
N TRP A 5 1.89 27.54 8.90
CA TRP A 5 1.91 26.13 9.30
C TRP A 5 3.08 25.36 8.68
N PHE A 6 3.69 25.92 7.63
CA PHE A 6 4.69 25.23 6.82
C PHE A 6 5.94 24.80 7.61
N PRO A 7 6.52 25.66 8.49
CA PRO A 7 7.65 25.25 9.33
C PRO A 7 7.26 24.24 10.42
N VAL A 8 5.99 24.21 10.83
CA VAL A 8 5.48 23.27 11.84
C VAL A 8 5.29 21.88 11.23
N VAL A 9 4.77 21.81 10.01
CA VAL A 9 4.50 20.54 9.32
C VAL A 9 5.76 19.97 8.66
N PHE A 10 6.66 20.84 8.18
CA PHE A 10 7.89 20.44 7.50
C PHE A 10 9.14 21.09 8.11
N PRO A 11 9.46 20.80 9.38
CA PRO A 11 10.53 21.49 10.11
C PRO A 11 11.93 21.30 9.51
N HIS A 12 12.14 20.23 8.73
CA HIS A 12 13.44 19.92 8.12
C HIS A 12 13.52 20.23 6.63
N LEU A 13 12.48 20.79 6.00
CA LEU A 13 12.48 20.95 4.54
C LEU A 13 13.62 21.84 4.04
N GLU A 14 13.91 22.95 4.73
CA GLU A 14 15.02 23.83 4.34
C GLU A 14 16.39 23.15 4.52
N GLN A 15 16.54 22.29 5.52
CA GLN A 15 17.74 21.45 5.64
C GLN A 15 17.89 20.54 4.42
N TRP A 16 16.82 19.83 4.04
CA TRP A 16 16.85 18.89 2.91
C TRP A 16 17.03 19.59 1.57
N ARG A 17 16.50 20.81 1.43
CA ARG A 17 16.74 21.67 0.26
C ARG A 17 18.22 22.00 0.11
N ASN A 18 18.92 22.27 1.22
CA ASN A 18 20.35 22.54 1.22
C ASN A 18 21.20 21.28 0.96
N GLU A 19 20.66 20.10 1.25
CA GLU A 19 21.29 18.79 1.01
C GLU A 19 20.85 18.15 -0.32
N TYR A 20 20.37 18.94 -1.29
CA TYR A 20 19.79 18.44 -2.54
C TYR A 20 20.67 17.42 -3.29
N GLU A 21 21.99 17.66 -3.40
CA GLU A 21 22.89 16.74 -4.11
C GLU A 21 22.95 15.37 -3.43
N LEU A 22 22.90 15.32 -2.09
CA LEU A 22 22.83 14.06 -1.34
C LEU A 22 21.50 13.35 -1.57
N VAL A 23 20.38 14.09 -1.52
CA VAL A 23 19.04 13.53 -1.80
C VAL A 23 18.96 12.97 -3.21
N LYS A 24 19.56 13.67 -4.19
CA LYS A 24 19.64 13.25 -5.58
C LYS A 24 20.50 11.99 -5.74
N GLU A 25 21.68 11.95 -5.11
CA GLU A 25 22.55 10.77 -5.12
C GLU A 25 21.85 9.54 -4.55
N ILE A 26 21.18 9.67 -3.41
CA ILE A 26 20.39 8.60 -2.79
C ILE A 26 19.25 8.16 -3.71
N SER A 27 18.54 9.09 -4.35
CA SER A 27 17.42 8.80 -5.25
C SER A 27 17.83 8.07 -6.53
N LEU A 28 19.08 8.26 -6.98
CA LEU A 28 19.64 7.59 -8.15
C LEU A 28 20.30 6.24 -7.80
N CYS A 29 20.43 5.90 -6.51
CA CYS A 29 21.00 4.64 -6.09
C CYS A 29 20.07 3.47 -6.49
N THR A 30 20.51 2.67 -7.46
CA THR A 30 19.81 1.47 -7.93
C THR A 30 20.20 0.20 -7.17
N SER A 31 21.13 0.31 -6.22
CA SER A 31 21.65 -0.83 -5.48
C SER A 31 20.58 -1.44 -4.57
N LEU A 32 20.40 -2.75 -4.66
CA LEU A 32 19.57 -3.51 -3.73
C LEU A 32 20.13 -3.52 -2.29
N ASN A 33 21.37 -3.05 -2.10
CA ASN A 33 22.07 -3.07 -0.80
C ASN A 33 21.65 -1.93 0.13
N LEU A 34 21.17 -0.79 -0.40
CA LEU A 34 20.69 0.31 0.46
C LEU A 34 19.49 -0.16 1.28
N GLY A 35 18.61 -0.95 0.64
CA GLY A 35 17.49 -1.63 1.28
C GLY A 35 16.50 -0.69 1.96
N LYS A 36 15.34 -1.24 2.30
CA LYS A 36 14.39 -0.63 3.21
C LYS A 36 14.90 -0.80 4.64
N PRO A 37 14.77 0.23 5.50
CA PRO A 37 15.12 0.12 6.92
C PRO A 37 14.47 -1.10 7.59
N SER A 38 15.21 -1.74 8.50
CA SER A 38 14.76 -2.96 9.19
C SER A 38 13.51 -2.76 10.04
N TYR A 39 13.17 -1.54 10.45
CA TYR A 39 11.93 -1.26 11.17
C TYR A 39 10.69 -1.53 10.30
N LEU A 40 10.76 -1.34 8.97
CA LEU A 40 9.62 -1.60 8.09
C LEU A 40 9.24 -3.08 8.06
N SER A 41 10.22 -3.98 8.13
CA SER A 41 9.96 -5.42 8.23
C SER A 41 9.69 -5.86 9.67
N THR A 42 10.38 -5.30 10.65
CA THR A 42 10.30 -5.73 12.06
C THR A 42 9.04 -5.24 12.75
N GLU A 43 8.69 -3.97 12.53
CA GLU A 43 7.50 -3.39 13.10
C GLU A 43 6.30 -3.78 12.25
N ARG A 44 6.28 -3.47 10.96
CA ARG A 44 5.08 -3.68 10.15
C ARG A 44 4.87 -5.14 9.72
N GLY A 45 5.83 -6.02 9.94
CA GLY A 45 5.81 -7.44 9.56
C GLY A 45 4.60 -8.26 10.04
N PRO A 46 4.13 -8.16 11.30
CA PRO A 46 2.93 -8.89 11.74
C PRO A 46 1.67 -8.48 10.97
N LEU A 47 1.54 -7.21 10.57
CA LEU A 47 0.35 -6.76 9.84
C LEU A 47 0.50 -6.95 8.34
N LEU A 48 1.66 -6.59 7.77
CA LEU A 48 1.91 -6.54 6.33
C LEU A 48 2.60 -7.79 5.78
N GLY A 49 2.97 -8.72 6.64
CA GLY A 49 3.75 -9.90 6.25
C GLY A 49 5.03 -9.52 5.52
N ARG A 50 5.45 -10.37 4.57
CA ARG A 50 6.60 -10.14 3.67
C ARG A 50 6.13 -9.69 2.30
N GLY A 51 5.39 -8.59 2.23
CA GLY A 51 4.97 -7.98 0.97
C GLY A 51 5.97 -6.97 0.42
N ILE A 52 5.58 -6.32 -0.68
CA ILE A 52 6.43 -5.37 -1.43
C ILE A 52 6.95 -4.17 -0.61
N LEU A 53 6.25 -3.71 0.44
CA LEU A 53 6.71 -2.60 1.30
C LEU A 53 7.63 -3.05 2.43
N SER A 54 7.58 -4.32 2.83
CA SER A 54 8.39 -4.86 3.94
C SER A 54 9.56 -5.73 3.49
N SER A 55 9.61 -6.11 2.22
CA SER A 55 10.67 -6.96 1.65
C SER A 55 11.83 -6.19 1.04
N ASN A 56 13.01 -6.83 0.97
CA ASN A 56 14.24 -6.28 0.40
C ASN A 56 14.92 -7.23 -0.59
N GLY A 57 15.89 -6.71 -1.34
CA GLY A 57 16.78 -7.51 -2.17
C GLY A 57 16.08 -8.24 -3.33
N PRO A 58 16.57 -9.43 -3.72
CA PRO A 58 16.03 -10.21 -4.84
C PRO A 58 14.55 -10.58 -4.67
N TYR A 59 14.09 -10.81 -3.44
CA TYR A 59 12.69 -11.15 -3.17
C TYR A 59 11.75 -10.00 -3.47
N TRP A 60 12.13 -8.78 -3.06
CA TRP A 60 11.39 -7.56 -3.43
C TRP A 60 11.42 -7.30 -4.94
N ALA A 61 12.57 -7.50 -5.59
CA ALA A 61 12.70 -7.31 -7.03
C ALA A 61 11.77 -8.26 -7.80
N HIS A 62 11.70 -9.52 -7.37
CA HIS A 62 10.80 -10.52 -7.89
C HIS A 62 9.32 -10.13 -7.69
N GLN A 63 8.93 -9.73 -6.48
CA GLN A 63 7.57 -9.21 -6.19
C GLN A 63 7.20 -8.06 -7.13
N ARG A 64 8.11 -7.09 -7.33
CA ARG A 64 7.88 -5.96 -8.22
C ARG A 64 7.72 -6.36 -9.68
N LYS A 65 8.49 -7.32 -10.16
CA LYS A 65 8.38 -7.83 -11.53
C LYS A 65 6.99 -8.39 -11.82
N ILE A 66 6.36 -9.02 -10.83
CA ILE A 66 5.01 -9.59 -10.95
C ILE A 66 3.94 -8.52 -10.79
N VAL A 67 4.07 -7.65 -9.79
CA VAL A 67 3.01 -6.69 -9.41
C VAL A 67 2.96 -5.46 -10.32
N ALA A 68 4.11 -4.93 -10.76
CA ALA A 68 4.18 -3.63 -11.43
C ALA A 68 3.40 -3.55 -12.77
N PRO A 69 3.42 -4.58 -13.66
CA PRO A 69 2.71 -4.52 -14.94
C PRO A 69 1.19 -4.30 -14.80
N GLU A 70 0.60 -4.70 -13.67
CA GLU A 70 -0.84 -4.53 -13.41
C GLU A 70 -1.27 -3.08 -13.18
N PHE A 71 -0.30 -2.19 -12.92
CA PHE A 71 -0.55 -0.76 -12.73
C PHE A 71 -0.26 0.06 -14.00
N TYR A 72 0.00 -0.58 -15.14
CA TYR A 72 0.21 0.13 -16.39
C TYR A 72 -1.12 0.60 -16.99
N LEU A 73 -1.12 1.80 -17.57
CA LEU A 73 -2.33 2.45 -18.08
C LEU A 73 -3.07 1.62 -19.15
N GLU A 74 -2.39 0.71 -19.85
CA GLU A 74 -3.03 -0.22 -20.81
C GLU A 74 -3.99 -1.22 -20.13
N ARG A 75 -3.94 -1.34 -18.80
CA ARG A 75 -4.78 -2.21 -17.97
C ARG A 75 -5.82 -1.42 -17.16
N VAL A 76 -6.38 -0.32 -17.69
CA VAL A 76 -7.42 0.51 -17.00
C VAL A 76 -8.55 -0.34 -16.39
N GLU A 77 -8.92 -1.43 -17.05
CA GLU A 77 -9.92 -2.38 -16.58
C GLU A 77 -9.51 -3.13 -15.30
N VAL A 78 -8.22 -3.43 -15.13
CA VAL A 78 -7.66 -3.98 -13.88
C VAL A 78 -7.69 -2.93 -12.78
N GLN A 79 -7.41 -1.66 -13.08
CA GLN A 79 -7.56 -0.57 -12.10
C GLN A 79 -9.02 -0.38 -11.67
N LYS A 80 -9.98 -0.49 -12.60
CA LYS A 80 -11.42 -0.48 -12.30
C LYS A 80 -11.83 -1.71 -11.49
N ALA A 81 -11.34 -2.90 -11.81
CA ALA A 81 -11.59 -4.13 -11.07
C ALA A 81 -10.94 -4.11 -9.68
N PHE A 82 -9.75 -3.53 -9.53
CA PHE A 82 -9.11 -3.26 -8.25
C PHE A 82 -9.95 -2.30 -7.41
N ASN A 83 -10.42 -1.19 -8.00
CA ASN A 83 -11.30 -0.24 -7.32
C ASN A 83 -12.64 -0.87 -6.92
N LYS A 84 -13.19 -1.78 -7.74
CA LYS A 84 -14.40 -2.56 -7.43
C LYS A 84 -14.15 -3.61 -6.33
N SER A 85 -13.06 -4.36 -6.41
CA SER A 85 -12.68 -5.29 -5.32
C SER A 85 -12.42 -4.55 -4.01
N ARG A 86 -11.87 -3.32 -4.07
CA ARG A 86 -11.70 -2.44 -2.92
C ARG A 86 -13.02 -1.96 -2.30
N SER A 87 -14.11 -1.84 -3.07
CA SER A 87 -15.44 -1.56 -2.52
C SER A 87 -16.15 -2.80 -1.99
N ASP A 88 -15.86 -3.98 -2.55
CA ASP A 88 -16.51 -5.25 -2.18
C ASP A 88 -15.87 -5.93 -0.96
N VAL A 89 -14.56 -5.76 -0.78
CA VAL A 89 -13.93 -6.11 0.50
C VAL A 89 -14.24 -4.95 1.44
N GLU A 90 -15.34 -5.06 2.19
CA GLU A 90 -15.58 -4.32 3.43
C GLU A 90 -14.50 -4.69 4.47
N VAL A 91 -13.20 -4.65 4.14
CA VAL A 91 -12.20 -4.44 5.19
C VAL A 91 -12.57 -3.07 5.70
N ASP A 92 -13.21 -3.05 6.86
CA ASP A 92 -13.61 -1.82 7.52
C ASP A 92 -12.39 -0.90 7.47
N THR A 93 -12.46 0.08 6.58
CA THR A 93 -11.31 0.88 6.19
C THR A 93 -10.81 1.63 7.43
N PHE A 94 -11.75 1.93 8.33
CA PHE A 94 -11.50 2.39 9.68
C PHE A 94 -10.70 1.42 10.54
N LEU A 95 -10.82 0.12 10.37
CA LEU A 95 -10.12 -0.91 11.12
C LEU A 95 -8.67 -1.04 10.66
N LEU A 96 -8.42 -1.13 9.34
CA LEU A 96 -7.04 -1.13 8.82
C LEU A 96 -6.33 0.20 9.11
N CYS A 97 -7.03 1.34 8.92
CA CYS A 97 -6.52 2.67 9.27
C CYS A 97 -6.37 2.90 10.78
N ARG A 98 -7.26 2.38 11.65
CA ARG A 98 -7.06 2.43 13.11
C ARG A 98 -5.82 1.63 13.52
N LEU A 99 -5.65 0.43 12.96
CA LEU A 99 -4.50 -0.43 13.25
C LEU A 99 -3.18 0.24 12.86
N LEU A 100 -3.17 1.01 11.79
CA LEU A 100 -1.97 1.66 11.23
C LEU A 100 -1.73 3.07 11.75
N GLY A 101 -2.78 3.88 11.89
CA GLY A 101 -2.77 5.22 12.47
C GLY A 101 -2.29 5.23 13.93
N LEU A 102 -2.61 4.20 14.71
CA LEU A 102 -2.08 4.04 16.07
C LEU A 102 -0.61 3.62 16.09
N ARG A 103 -0.08 3.01 15.02
CA ARG A 103 1.33 2.54 15.00
C ARG A 103 2.31 3.57 14.46
N CYS A 104 1.91 4.40 13.51
CA CYS A 104 2.75 5.51 13.05
C CYS A 104 2.81 6.67 14.06
N MET A 105 1.88 6.74 15.02
CA MET A 105 1.90 7.75 16.09
C MET A 105 2.55 7.28 17.40
N VAL A 106 2.75 5.98 17.60
CA VAL A 106 3.46 5.45 18.77
C VAL A 106 4.91 5.20 18.37
N ASN A 107 5.73 6.24 18.54
CA ASN A 107 7.17 6.10 18.68
C ASN A 107 7.44 5.15 19.86
N ASP A 108 7.79 3.89 19.60
CA ASP A 108 8.55 3.14 20.60
C ASP A 108 9.37 2.02 19.94
N GLU A 109 10.68 2.29 19.90
CA GLU A 109 11.75 1.54 19.23
C GLU A 109 12.04 0.16 19.83
N THR A 110 11.14 -0.44 20.61
CA THR A 110 11.43 -1.69 21.33
C THR A 110 10.75 -2.90 20.72
N THR A 111 11.58 -3.82 20.21
CA THR A 111 11.21 -5.16 19.73
C THR A 111 10.47 -5.99 20.79
N LEU A 112 10.55 -5.59 22.07
CA LEU A 112 9.86 -6.23 23.19
C LEU A 112 8.36 -5.91 23.21
N ASN A 113 7.97 -4.67 22.89
CA ASN A 113 6.59 -4.20 23.00
C ASN A 113 5.63 -5.01 22.09
N LYS A 114 6.11 -5.49 20.94
CA LYS A 114 5.31 -6.29 19.98
C LYS A 114 4.82 -7.65 20.51
N HIS A 115 5.45 -8.19 21.55
CA HIS A 115 5.10 -9.49 22.14
C HIS A 115 4.32 -9.37 23.45
N LEU A 116 4.19 -8.15 23.99
CA LEU A 116 3.45 -7.92 25.22
C LEU A 116 1.94 -7.97 24.95
N PRO A 117 1.13 -8.58 25.82
CA PRO A 117 -0.33 -8.69 25.63
C PRO A 117 -1.05 -7.38 25.99
N THR A 118 -0.62 -6.27 25.41
CA THR A 118 -1.32 -4.98 25.52
C THR A 118 -2.72 -5.09 24.91
N LYS A 119 -3.64 -4.18 25.27
CA LYS A 119 -4.97 -4.13 24.64
C LYS A 119 -4.86 -3.98 23.11
N TYR A 120 -3.86 -3.22 22.67
CA TYR A 120 -3.56 -2.99 21.26
C TYR A 120 -3.05 -4.25 20.55
N ASN A 121 -2.03 -4.93 21.10
CA ASN A 121 -1.47 -6.13 20.46
C ASN A 121 -2.47 -7.28 20.42
N ARG A 122 -3.31 -7.43 21.45
CA ARG A 122 -4.39 -8.42 21.45
C ARG A 122 -5.42 -8.16 20.34
N GLU A 123 -5.75 -6.90 20.08
CA GLU A 123 -6.65 -6.55 18.98
C GLU A 123 -5.99 -6.78 17.62
N LEU A 124 -4.70 -6.43 17.46
CA LEU A 124 -3.94 -6.77 16.26
C LEU A 124 -3.93 -8.28 15.99
N TRP A 125 -3.60 -9.10 17.00
CA TRP A 125 -3.58 -10.56 16.86
C TRP A 125 -4.96 -11.16 16.59
N ARG A 126 -6.03 -10.51 17.06
CA ARG A 126 -7.42 -10.92 16.75
C ARG A 126 -7.77 -10.63 15.29
N LEU A 127 -7.36 -9.46 14.80
CA LEU A 127 -7.74 -8.94 13.48
C LEU A 127 -6.90 -9.48 12.34
N GLU A 128 -5.63 -9.79 12.58
CA GLU A 128 -4.72 -10.35 11.57
C GLU A 128 -5.32 -11.59 10.86
N PRO A 129 -5.77 -12.66 11.55
CA PRO A 129 -6.37 -13.81 10.89
C PRO A 129 -7.73 -13.52 10.24
N GLU A 130 -8.48 -12.52 10.76
CA GLU A 130 -9.76 -12.08 10.20
C GLU A 130 -9.54 -11.43 8.82
N ILE A 131 -8.57 -10.51 8.73
CA ILE A 131 -8.15 -9.86 7.49
C ILE A 131 -7.63 -10.90 6.49
N ASP A 132 -6.80 -11.84 6.94
CA ASP A 132 -6.29 -12.93 6.08
C ASP A 132 -7.44 -13.76 5.52
N SER A 133 -8.40 -14.16 6.35
CA SER A 133 -9.57 -14.92 5.92
C SER A 133 -10.44 -14.15 4.93
N MET A 134 -10.62 -12.84 5.12
CA MET A 134 -11.39 -12.00 4.20
C MET A 134 -10.72 -11.87 2.83
N ILE A 135 -9.40 -11.60 2.81
CA ILE A 135 -8.62 -11.53 1.57
C ILE A 135 -8.68 -12.88 0.85
N LEU A 136 -8.50 -13.98 1.57
CA LEU A 136 -8.57 -15.32 0.98
C LEU A 136 -9.96 -15.68 0.49
N GLY A 137 -11.01 -15.27 1.20
CA GLY A 137 -12.39 -15.42 0.75
C GLY A 137 -12.63 -14.67 -0.56
N ALA A 138 -12.18 -13.42 -0.64
CA ALA A 138 -12.28 -12.59 -1.84
C ALA A 138 -11.48 -13.16 -3.02
N VAL A 139 -10.31 -13.76 -2.76
CA VAL A 139 -9.51 -14.44 -3.78
C VAL A 139 -10.24 -15.69 -4.30
N LYS A 140 -10.75 -16.54 -3.41
CA LYS A 140 -11.40 -17.81 -3.76
C LYS A 140 -12.71 -17.62 -4.50
N SER A 141 -13.55 -16.66 -4.11
CA SER A 141 -14.82 -16.38 -4.79
C SER A 141 -14.62 -15.94 -6.25
N ARG A 142 -13.45 -15.37 -6.56
CA ARG A 142 -13.09 -14.94 -7.91
C ARG A 142 -12.52 -16.07 -8.76
N SER A 143 -12.04 -17.17 -8.17
CA SER A 143 -11.55 -18.33 -8.92
C SER A 143 -12.67 -19.21 -9.49
N SER A 144 -13.92 -19.01 -9.05
CA SER A 144 -15.10 -19.75 -9.50
C SER A 144 -15.89 -19.08 -10.63
N ASP A 145 -15.61 -17.81 -10.94
CA ASP A 145 -16.24 -17.08 -12.03
C ASP A 145 -15.41 -17.28 -13.31
N ASP A 146 -15.89 -18.15 -14.20
CA ASP A 146 -15.24 -18.61 -15.44
C ASP A 146 -15.25 -17.56 -16.58
N ASP A 147 -15.17 -16.27 -16.24
CA ASP A 147 -15.15 -15.18 -17.21
C ASP A 147 -13.70 -14.90 -17.65
N ASN A 148 -13.28 -15.66 -18.65
CA ASN A 148 -11.91 -15.83 -19.14
C ASN A 148 -11.21 -14.53 -19.63
N ASP A 149 -11.91 -13.40 -19.68
CA ASP A 149 -11.44 -12.21 -20.39
C ASP A 149 -10.75 -11.15 -19.52
N LYS A 150 -10.81 -11.25 -18.18
CA LYS A 150 -10.15 -10.27 -17.29
C LYS A 150 -9.59 -10.90 -16.01
N LYS A 151 -8.39 -11.49 -16.12
CA LYS A 151 -7.63 -11.91 -14.93
C LYS A 151 -7.25 -10.70 -14.09
N ASP A 152 -7.77 -10.60 -12.87
CA ASP A 152 -7.41 -9.52 -11.96
C ASP A 152 -6.03 -9.75 -11.30
N LEU A 153 -5.49 -8.71 -10.65
CA LEU A 153 -4.19 -8.76 -9.96
C LEU A 153 -4.06 -9.99 -9.03
N LEU A 154 -5.15 -10.40 -8.38
CA LEU A 154 -5.15 -11.55 -7.46
C LEU A 154 -5.08 -12.88 -8.22
N GLN A 155 -5.84 -13.03 -9.30
CA GLN A 155 -5.81 -14.21 -10.16
C GLN A 155 -4.48 -14.35 -10.92
N LEU A 156 -3.82 -13.24 -11.27
CA LEU A 156 -2.49 -13.26 -11.90
C LEU A 156 -1.37 -13.58 -10.90
N LEU A 157 -1.46 -13.07 -9.68
CA LEU A 157 -0.56 -13.47 -8.59
C LEU A 157 -0.70 -14.98 -8.32
N LEU A 158 -1.92 -15.53 -8.31
CA LEU A 158 -2.17 -16.97 -8.23
C LEU A 158 -1.53 -17.75 -9.40
N ALA A 159 -1.82 -17.37 -10.64
CA ALA A 159 -1.32 -18.06 -11.83
C ALA A 159 0.23 -18.06 -11.91
N THR A 160 0.86 -16.95 -11.51
CA THR A 160 2.33 -16.84 -11.50
C THR A 160 2.94 -17.77 -10.47
N THR A 161 2.32 -17.87 -9.28
CA THR A 161 2.79 -18.77 -8.22
C THR A 161 2.53 -20.25 -8.49
N GLU A 162 1.55 -20.59 -9.33
CA GLU A 162 1.29 -21.95 -9.80
C GLU A 162 2.36 -22.43 -10.79
N ASN A 163 2.81 -21.55 -11.69
CA ASN A 163 3.88 -21.85 -12.65
C ASN A 163 5.26 -22.07 -12.00
N GLU A 164 5.48 -21.54 -10.78
CA GLU A 164 6.73 -21.72 -10.03
C GLU A 164 6.76 -23.00 -9.17
N ARG A 165 5.65 -23.74 -9.06
CA ARG A 165 5.59 -25.01 -8.31
C ARG A 165 6.30 -26.17 -8.98
N ASP A 166 6.60 -26.06 -10.28
CA ASP A 166 7.13 -27.19 -11.07
C ASP A 166 8.62 -27.50 -10.77
N ASP A 167 9.31 -26.67 -9.95
CA ASP A 167 10.77 -26.76 -9.82
C ASP A 167 11.33 -26.88 -8.38
N SER A 168 10.53 -27.08 -7.31
CA SER A 168 11.14 -27.40 -5.99
C SER A 168 10.25 -28.09 -4.96
N ASN A 169 10.63 -29.33 -4.61
CA ASN A 169 10.07 -30.15 -3.53
C ASN A 169 10.47 -29.69 -2.10
N ASN A 170 10.76 -28.41 -1.88
CA ASN A 170 11.19 -27.93 -0.56
C ASN A 170 10.92 -26.43 -0.32
N ILE A 171 9.66 -26.00 -0.47
CA ILE A 171 9.25 -24.63 -0.19
C ILE A 171 8.87 -24.50 1.30
N PRO A 172 9.56 -23.67 2.10
CA PRO A 172 9.16 -23.38 3.48
C PRO A 172 7.72 -22.87 3.55
N ALA A 173 6.96 -23.24 4.59
CA ALA A 173 5.55 -22.83 4.79
C ALA A 173 5.32 -21.29 4.73
N ASP A 174 6.38 -20.52 4.96
CA ASP A 174 6.44 -19.06 4.90
C ASP A 174 6.57 -18.49 3.47
N LYS A 175 6.55 -19.36 2.45
CA LYS A 175 6.56 -19.03 1.02
C LYS A 175 5.39 -19.67 0.25
N THR A 176 4.29 -20.00 0.94
CA THR A 176 3.12 -20.50 0.22
C THR A 176 2.59 -19.43 -0.75
N PRO A 177 2.15 -19.82 -1.95
CA PRO A 177 1.48 -18.94 -2.91
C PRO A 177 0.39 -18.06 -2.29
N THR A 178 -0.41 -18.68 -1.43
CA THR A 178 -1.46 -18.06 -0.65
C THR A 178 -0.94 -16.92 0.24
N LYS A 179 0.16 -17.14 0.97
CA LYS A 179 0.78 -16.11 1.82
C LYS A 179 1.40 -14.98 0.99
N PHE A 180 2.03 -15.31 -0.14
CA PHE A 180 2.59 -14.32 -1.06
C PHE A 180 1.52 -13.34 -1.56
N ILE A 181 0.34 -13.86 -1.93
CA ILE A 181 -0.79 -13.05 -2.39
C ILE A 181 -1.32 -12.17 -1.27
N VAL A 182 -1.60 -12.75 -0.11
CA VAL A 182 -2.16 -12.02 1.04
C VAL A 182 -1.21 -10.90 1.47
N ASP A 183 0.08 -11.21 1.62
CA ASP A 183 1.09 -10.24 2.03
C ASP A 183 1.18 -9.09 1.00
N ASN A 184 1.28 -9.37 -0.30
CA ASN A 184 1.35 -8.31 -1.31
C ASN A 184 0.05 -7.51 -1.45
N TYR A 185 -1.12 -8.15 -1.34
CA TYR A 185 -2.40 -7.47 -1.40
C TYR A 185 -2.58 -6.46 -0.25
N LYS A 186 -2.26 -6.87 0.99
CA LYS A 186 -2.23 -5.97 2.16
C LYS A 186 -1.35 -4.74 1.92
N ASN A 187 -0.17 -4.95 1.35
CA ASN A 187 0.80 -3.88 1.08
C ASN A 187 0.28 -2.88 0.03
N ILE A 188 -0.28 -3.38 -1.06
CA ILE A 188 -0.81 -2.55 -2.15
C ILE A 188 -2.04 -1.77 -1.70
N TYR A 189 -2.98 -2.45 -1.03
CA TYR A 189 -4.18 -1.82 -0.49
C TYR A 189 -3.80 -0.67 0.44
N LEU A 190 -2.86 -0.93 1.36
CA LEU A 190 -2.41 0.07 2.31
C LEU A 190 -1.73 1.25 1.62
N ALA A 191 -0.76 0.99 0.74
CA ALA A 191 -0.03 2.03 0.04
C ALA A 191 -0.98 2.99 -0.69
N GLY A 192 -2.01 2.45 -1.36
CA GLY A 192 -3.00 3.25 -2.09
C GLY A 192 -4.08 3.88 -1.21
N HIS A 193 -4.32 3.38 0.00
CA HIS A 193 -5.34 3.94 0.89
C HIS A 193 -4.87 5.20 1.62
N GLU A 194 -3.83 5.08 2.44
CA GLU A 194 -3.36 6.18 3.30
C GLU A 194 -2.92 7.39 2.47
N THR A 195 -2.10 7.15 1.45
CA THR A 195 -1.53 8.23 0.62
C THR A 195 -2.61 9.00 -0.14
N THR A 196 -3.60 8.31 -0.71
CA THR A 196 -4.71 8.93 -1.44
C THR A 196 -5.64 9.68 -0.50
N SER A 197 -6.00 9.10 0.64
CA SER A 197 -6.90 9.73 1.62
C SER A 197 -6.28 11.00 2.21
N ILE A 198 -5.00 10.94 2.59
CA ILE A 198 -4.25 12.08 3.09
C ILE A 198 -4.14 13.16 2.00
N SER A 199 -3.75 12.78 0.78
CA SER A 199 -3.62 13.72 -0.34
C SER A 199 -4.95 14.40 -0.69
N ALA A 200 -6.05 13.65 -0.70
CA ALA A 200 -7.39 14.19 -0.94
C ALA A 200 -7.82 15.15 0.19
N SER A 201 -7.53 14.81 1.45
CA SER A 201 -7.82 15.67 2.61
C SER A 201 -7.05 16.99 2.52
N TRP A 202 -5.75 16.93 2.21
CA TRP A 202 -4.93 18.12 1.97
C TRP A 202 -5.44 18.93 0.77
N CYS A 203 -5.78 18.27 -0.34
CA CYS A 203 -6.35 18.92 -1.52
C CYS A 203 -7.62 19.69 -1.17
N MET A 204 -8.57 19.05 -0.48
CA MET A 204 -9.82 19.69 -0.05
C MET A 204 -9.58 20.84 0.90
N MET A 205 -8.65 20.70 1.84
CA MET A 205 -8.27 21.77 2.76
C MET A 205 -7.67 22.97 2.00
N MET A 206 -6.75 22.73 1.07
CA MET A 206 -6.14 23.78 0.25
C MET A 206 -7.17 24.48 -0.63
N LEU A 207 -8.08 23.74 -1.27
CA LEU A 207 -9.18 24.33 -2.05
C LEU A 207 -10.15 25.17 -1.18
N ALA A 208 -10.36 24.78 0.08
CA ALA A 208 -11.16 25.56 1.02
C ALA A 208 -10.44 26.85 1.45
N ALA A 209 -9.11 26.79 1.61
CA ALA A 209 -8.28 27.95 1.98
C ALA A 209 -8.03 28.92 0.81
N HIS A 210 -8.13 28.45 -0.44
CA HIS A 210 -7.87 29.22 -1.67
C HIS A 210 -9.10 29.23 -2.61
N PRO A 211 -10.09 30.10 -2.37
CA PRO A 211 -11.33 30.13 -3.16
C PRO A 211 -11.13 30.38 -4.66
N ASP A 212 -10.09 31.11 -5.03
CA ASP A 212 -9.67 31.37 -6.41
C ASP A 212 -9.20 30.10 -7.11
N TRP A 213 -8.50 29.20 -6.41
CA TRP A 213 -8.10 27.89 -6.95
C TRP A 213 -9.33 27.03 -7.17
N LYS A 214 -10.24 27.00 -6.20
CA LYS A 214 -11.53 26.31 -6.32
C LYS A 214 -12.36 26.81 -7.49
N ALA A 215 -12.39 28.12 -7.74
CA ALA A 215 -13.11 28.71 -8.87
C ALA A 215 -12.53 28.25 -10.21
N ARG A 216 -11.20 28.36 -10.38
CA ARG A 216 -10.50 27.90 -11.59
C ARG A 216 -10.71 26.42 -11.88
N SER A 217 -10.56 25.55 -10.87
CA SER A 217 -10.80 24.11 -11.06
C SER A 217 -12.24 23.79 -11.46
N ARG A 218 -13.23 24.60 -11.03
CA ARG A 218 -14.63 24.42 -11.46
C ARG A 218 -14.85 24.85 -12.89
N GLU A 219 -14.20 25.93 -13.31
CA GLU A 219 -14.24 26.44 -14.67
C GLU A 219 -13.64 25.41 -15.65
N GLU A 220 -12.47 24.85 -15.35
CA GLU A 220 -11.84 23.80 -16.17
C GLU A 220 -12.74 22.57 -16.37
N VAL A 221 -13.41 22.12 -15.29
CA VAL A 221 -14.36 21.00 -15.38
C VAL A 221 -15.53 21.37 -16.29
N LEU A 222 -16.10 22.57 -16.13
CA LEU A 222 -17.19 23.03 -16.99
C LEU A 222 -16.76 23.14 -18.45
N GLU A 223 -15.55 23.62 -18.74
CA GLU A 223 -15.01 23.67 -20.11
C GLU A 223 -14.95 22.28 -20.74
N ILE A 224 -14.41 21.28 -20.04
CA ILE A 224 -14.32 19.90 -20.56
C ILE A 224 -15.72 19.32 -20.84
N TYR A 225 -16.68 19.55 -19.94
CA TYR A 225 -18.04 19.02 -20.08
C TYR A 225 -18.91 19.79 -21.08
N LEU A 226 -18.61 21.07 -21.36
CA LEU A 226 -19.35 21.90 -22.32
C LEU A 226 -18.74 21.89 -23.72
N LEU A 227 -17.49 21.45 -23.87
CA LEU A 227 -16.78 21.30 -25.15
C LEU A 227 -16.83 19.86 -25.71
N GLN A 228 -17.54 18.94 -25.06
CA GLN A 228 -17.90 17.61 -25.58
C GLN A 228 -19.36 17.59 -26.05
#